data_AF-A0A265Q783-F1
#
_entry.id   AF-A0A265Q783-F1
#
_cell.length_a   1.000
_cell.length_b   1.000
_cell.length_c   1.000
_cell.angle_alpha   90.00
_cell.angle_beta   90.00
_cell.angle_gamma   90.00
#
_symmetry.space_group_name_H-M   'P 1'
#
loop_
_entity.id
_entity.type
_entity.pdbx_description
1 polymer ?
#
loop_
_entity_poly.entity_id
_entity_poly.type
_entity_poly.pdbx_seq_one_letter_code
_entity_poly.pdbx_strand_id
1 'polypeptide(L)'
;MTIGVKYKDWTFEEDKYILKSNESNKVIAKKLERSIQAIVRRKRMLQKSNITAEVLEFQENFIIGTYGYLSVEKMAEYLGGTYSAIRNRIFDLKSQEKLGFCNYKYSENEDEYLFKFKDVLTHKELAEELNCTIAKIVVRLDQLKKQEDINSKHKIDPMPREMKLVTPKDALTVEEIKKYSGLIAGKQYEVFVPRSGNEKLDSCFVGKFIEETDNHIIFQTKSGYRESFSKVNFKIKEYKIKEVSQ
;
A
#
# COMPACT_ATOMS: atom_id res chain seq x y z
N MET A 1 11.63 4.90 -50.20
CA MET A 1 11.52 4.74 -48.74
C MET A 1 10.56 3.60 -48.44
N THR A 2 11.07 2.42 -48.11
CA THR A 2 10.26 1.31 -47.60
C THR A 2 9.85 1.67 -46.18
N ILE A 3 8.59 2.06 -45.98
CA ILE A 3 8.03 2.22 -44.64
C ILE A 3 8.06 0.83 -44.02
N GLY A 4 8.97 0.61 -43.07
CA GLY A 4 9.06 -0.65 -42.33
C GLY A 4 7.74 -0.86 -41.59
N VAL A 5 6.91 -1.78 -42.09
CA VAL A 5 5.68 -2.17 -41.41
C VAL A 5 6.10 -2.83 -40.11
N LYS A 6 5.97 -2.13 -38.98
CA LYS A 6 6.18 -2.73 -37.67
C LYS A 6 5.17 -3.87 -37.52
N TYR A 7 5.66 -5.09 -37.37
CA TYR A 7 4.81 -6.23 -37.08
C TYR A 7 4.20 -6.03 -35.69
N LYS A 8 2.86 -6.02 -35.62
CA LYS A 8 2.12 -5.98 -34.36
C LYS A 8 2.27 -7.34 -33.67
N ASP A 9 2.78 -7.37 -32.45
CA ASP A 9 2.88 -8.60 -31.65
C ASP A 9 1.48 -9.14 -31.29
N TRP A 10 1.35 -10.46 -31.19
CA TRP A 10 0.08 -11.11 -30.84
C TRP A 10 -0.19 -10.96 -29.35
N THR A 11 -1.38 -10.45 -29.02
CA THR A 11 -1.81 -10.42 -27.62
C THR A 11 -2.49 -11.72 -27.24
N PHE A 12 -2.52 -12.01 -25.95
CA PHE A 12 -3.24 -13.18 -25.45
C PHE A 12 -4.74 -13.13 -25.75
N GLU A 13 -5.37 -11.96 -25.68
CA GLU A 13 -6.80 -11.83 -25.98
C GLU A 13 -7.08 -12.15 -27.45
N GLU A 14 -6.15 -11.77 -28.36
CA GLU A 14 -6.21 -12.17 -29.76
C GLU A 14 -6.08 -13.70 -29.91
N ASP A 15 -5.15 -14.35 -29.19
CA ASP A 15 -4.99 -15.81 -29.24
C ASP A 15 -6.21 -16.55 -28.67
N LYS A 16 -6.73 -16.10 -27.51
CA LYS A 16 -7.93 -16.66 -26.89
C LYS A 16 -9.13 -16.51 -27.81
N TYR A 17 -9.28 -15.35 -28.45
CA TYR A 17 -10.32 -15.12 -29.43
C TYR A 17 -10.18 -16.03 -30.65
N ILE A 18 -8.96 -16.19 -31.18
CA ILE A 18 -8.66 -17.07 -32.31
C ILE A 18 -9.02 -18.53 -32.01
N LEU A 19 -8.77 -19.00 -30.78
CA LEU A 19 -9.03 -20.37 -30.35
C LEU A 19 -10.51 -20.64 -30.02
N LYS A 20 -11.21 -19.70 -29.38
CA LYS A 20 -12.63 -19.85 -29.01
C LYS A 20 -13.60 -19.58 -30.17
N SER A 21 -13.18 -18.80 -31.17
CA SER A 21 -14.07 -18.36 -32.23
C SER A 21 -14.30 -19.43 -33.30
N ASN A 22 -15.58 -19.71 -33.57
CA ASN A 22 -16.02 -20.54 -34.71
C ASN A 22 -16.12 -19.73 -36.02
N GLU A 23 -15.68 -18.47 -36.03
CA GLU A 23 -15.78 -17.60 -37.19
C GLU A 23 -14.73 -17.93 -38.27
N SER A 24 -15.04 -17.57 -39.52
CA SER A 24 -14.08 -17.70 -40.62
C SER A 24 -12.85 -16.80 -40.42
N ASN A 25 -11.69 -17.22 -40.93
CA ASN A 25 -10.45 -16.45 -40.82
C ASN A 25 -10.57 -15.04 -41.40
N LYS A 26 -11.46 -14.82 -42.38
CA LYS A 26 -11.75 -13.49 -42.95
C LYS A 26 -12.41 -12.56 -41.93
N VAL A 27 -13.35 -13.08 -41.14
CA VAL A 27 -14.05 -12.30 -40.11
C VAL A 27 -13.11 -11.99 -38.94
N ILE A 28 -12.36 -13.00 -38.47
CA ILE A 28 -11.37 -12.81 -37.39
C ILE A 28 -10.31 -11.78 -37.82
N ALA A 29 -9.78 -11.90 -39.05
CA ALA A 29 -8.81 -10.95 -39.60
C ALA A 29 -9.32 -9.50 -39.59
N LYS A 30 -10.58 -9.30 -40.00
CA LYS A 30 -11.23 -7.99 -39.97
C LYS A 30 -11.35 -7.43 -38.54
N LYS A 31 -11.78 -8.26 -37.59
CA LYS A 31 -11.97 -7.85 -36.18
C LYS A 31 -10.67 -7.52 -35.46
N LEU A 32 -9.61 -8.26 -35.74
CA LEU A 32 -8.30 -8.04 -35.13
C LEU A 32 -7.41 -7.04 -35.88
N GLU A 33 -7.92 -6.49 -37.00
CA GLU A 33 -7.20 -5.59 -37.90
C GLU A 33 -5.87 -6.20 -38.38
N ARG A 34 -5.92 -7.47 -38.77
CA ARG A 34 -4.77 -8.25 -39.24
C ARG A 34 -5.02 -8.87 -40.59
N SER A 35 -3.95 -9.29 -41.26
CA SER A 35 -4.09 -10.02 -42.53
C SER A 35 -4.62 -11.44 -42.29
N ILE A 36 -5.39 -11.96 -43.26
CA ILE A 36 -5.90 -13.35 -43.23
C ILE A 36 -4.75 -14.34 -43.08
N GLN A 37 -3.63 -14.11 -43.77
CA GLN A 37 -2.44 -14.95 -43.69
C GLN A 37 -1.82 -14.97 -42.28
N ALA A 38 -1.80 -13.82 -41.59
CA ALA A 38 -1.31 -13.74 -40.21
C ALA A 38 -2.17 -14.61 -39.28
N ILE A 39 -3.50 -14.55 -39.41
CA ILE A 39 -4.44 -15.38 -38.63
C ILE A 39 -4.23 -16.87 -38.91
N VAL A 40 -4.12 -17.27 -40.19
CA VAL A 40 -3.87 -18.67 -40.57
C VAL A 40 -2.56 -19.18 -39.97
N ARG A 41 -1.49 -18.39 -40.09
CA ARG A 41 -0.17 -18.75 -39.54
C ARG A 41 -0.24 -18.88 -38.02
N ARG A 42 -0.91 -17.94 -37.33
CA ARG A 42 -1.04 -17.97 -35.88
C ARG A 42 -1.87 -19.17 -35.40
N LYS A 43 -3.03 -19.44 -36.01
CA LYS A 43 -3.84 -20.64 -35.73
C LYS A 43 -3.01 -21.91 -35.82
N ARG A 44 -2.24 -22.07 -36.90
CA ARG A 44 -1.36 -23.24 -37.09
C ARG A 44 -0.30 -23.35 -35.99
N MET A 45 0.28 -22.23 -35.57
CA MET A 45 1.27 -22.23 -34.47
C MET A 45 0.62 -22.65 -33.14
N LEU A 46 -0.54 -22.09 -32.80
CA LEU A 46 -1.26 -22.44 -31.57
C LEU A 46 -1.65 -23.92 -31.54
N GLN A 47 -2.15 -24.44 -32.66
CA GLN A 47 -2.47 -25.86 -32.83
C GLN A 47 -1.23 -26.75 -32.70
N LYS A 48 -0.11 -26.39 -33.34
CA LYS A 48 1.14 -27.16 -33.27
C LYS A 48 1.68 -27.25 -31.84
N SER A 49 1.45 -26.23 -31.03
CA SER A 49 1.86 -26.19 -29.63
C SER A 49 0.86 -26.87 -28.67
N ASN A 50 -0.22 -27.48 -29.18
CA ASN A 50 -1.32 -28.05 -28.38
C ASN A 50 -1.90 -27.05 -27.36
N ILE A 51 -1.87 -25.75 -27.68
CA ILE A 51 -2.39 -24.70 -26.81
C ILE A 51 -3.90 -24.59 -27.05
N THR A 52 -4.70 -24.89 -26.03
CA THR A 52 -6.15 -24.66 -26.04
C THR A 52 -6.50 -23.37 -25.29
N ALA A 53 -7.74 -22.89 -25.44
CA ALA A 53 -8.19 -21.70 -24.74
C ALA A 53 -8.25 -21.91 -23.21
N GLU A 54 -8.57 -23.14 -22.79
CA GLU A 54 -8.61 -23.55 -21.38
C GLU A 54 -7.20 -23.57 -20.78
N VAL A 55 -6.20 -24.07 -21.52
CA VAL A 55 -4.80 -24.04 -21.09
C VAL A 55 -4.31 -22.60 -20.92
N LEU A 56 -4.64 -21.72 -21.87
CA LEU A 56 -4.31 -20.30 -21.78
C LEU A 56 -4.96 -19.63 -20.57
N GLU A 57 -6.23 -19.93 -20.31
CA GLU A 57 -6.98 -19.39 -19.17
C GLU A 57 -6.42 -19.89 -17.83
N PHE A 58 -6.06 -21.18 -17.75
CA PHE A 58 -5.33 -21.74 -16.61
C PHE A 58 -4.00 -21.03 -16.38
N GLN A 59 -3.19 -20.85 -17.43
CA GLN A 59 -1.90 -20.16 -17.33
C GLN A 59 -2.06 -18.72 -16.82
N GLU A 60 -3.05 -17.99 -17.33
CA GLU A 60 -3.36 -16.64 -16.87
C GLU A 60 -3.78 -16.62 -15.40
N ASN A 61 -4.74 -17.44 -15.01
CA ASN A 61 -5.22 -17.52 -13.63
C ASN A 61 -4.10 -17.93 -12.67
N PHE A 62 -3.24 -18.86 -13.08
CA PHE A 62 -2.07 -19.25 -12.32
C PHE A 62 -1.10 -18.08 -12.15
N ILE A 63 -0.74 -17.37 -13.22
CA ILE A 63 0.15 -16.20 -13.15
C ILE A 63 -0.47 -15.14 -12.22
N ILE A 64 -1.75 -14.82 -12.38
CA ILE A 64 -2.44 -13.83 -11.53
C ILE A 64 -2.41 -14.25 -10.05
N GLY A 65 -2.77 -15.50 -9.75
CA GLY A 65 -2.83 -16.00 -8.37
C GLY A 65 -1.46 -16.14 -7.70
N THR A 66 -0.40 -16.25 -8.48
CA THR A 66 0.97 -16.45 -7.97
C THR A 66 1.86 -15.23 -8.14
N TYR A 67 1.37 -14.17 -8.78
CA TYR A 67 2.13 -12.97 -9.06
C TYR A 67 2.57 -12.27 -7.76
N GLY A 68 3.89 -12.09 -7.61
CA GLY A 68 4.50 -11.53 -6.41
C GLY A 68 4.91 -12.57 -5.35
N TYR A 69 4.39 -13.80 -5.45
CA TYR A 69 4.74 -14.94 -4.62
C TYR A 69 5.80 -15.81 -5.28
N LEU A 70 5.60 -16.21 -6.53
CA LEU A 70 6.55 -17.03 -7.31
C LEU A 70 7.52 -16.17 -8.11
N SER A 71 8.74 -16.66 -8.31
CA SER A 71 9.66 -16.12 -9.32
C SER A 71 9.18 -16.47 -10.75
N VAL A 72 9.57 -15.66 -11.73
CA VAL A 72 9.19 -15.88 -13.14
C VAL A 72 9.81 -17.18 -13.67
N GLU A 73 11.01 -17.54 -13.19
CA GLU A 73 11.69 -18.80 -13.45
C GLU A 73 10.85 -19.99 -12.97
N LYS A 74 10.34 -19.93 -11.73
CA LYS A 74 9.50 -21.00 -11.18
C LYS A 74 8.13 -21.08 -11.86
N MET A 75 7.54 -19.95 -12.23
CA MET A 75 6.34 -19.95 -13.06
C MET A 75 6.59 -20.60 -14.43
N ALA A 76 7.73 -20.32 -15.06
CA ALA A 76 8.10 -20.90 -16.35
C ALA A 76 8.33 -22.41 -16.26
N GLU A 77 9.04 -22.86 -15.24
CA GLU A 77 9.22 -24.29 -14.92
C GLU A 77 7.87 -24.98 -14.74
N TYR A 78 6.99 -24.41 -13.90
CA TYR A 78 5.68 -25.00 -13.60
C TYR A 78 4.76 -25.06 -14.82
N LEU A 79 4.73 -24.00 -15.65
CA LEU A 79 3.85 -23.92 -16.81
C LEU A 79 4.44 -24.60 -18.07
N GLY A 80 5.64 -25.18 -17.98
CA GLY A 80 6.34 -25.77 -19.13
C GLY A 80 6.68 -24.72 -20.21
N GLY A 81 6.87 -23.46 -19.81
CA GLY A 81 7.11 -22.32 -20.70
C GLY A 81 8.56 -21.84 -20.67
N THR A 82 8.89 -20.94 -21.59
CA THR A 82 10.17 -20.21 -21.49
C THR A 82 10.02 -19.03 -20.52
N TYR A 83 11.10 -18.68 -19.83
CA TYR A 83 11.16 -17.49 -18.98
C TYR A 83 10.64 -16.23 -19.69
N SER A 84 11.11 -15.99 -20.93
CA SER A 84 10.71 -14.84 -21.73
C SER A 84 9.21 -14.83 -22.05
N ALA A 85 8.61 -16.00 -22.31
CA ALA A 85 7.16 -16.10 -22.56
C ALA A 85 6.35 -15.70 -21.32
N ILE A 86 6.72 -16.21 -20.14
CA ILE A 86 6.04 -15.86 -18.89
C ILE A 86 6.26 -14.38 -18.54
N ARG A 87 7.49 -13.88 -18.71
CA ARG A 87 7.81 -12.46 -18.47
C ARG A 87 6.98 -11.53 -19.36
N ASN A 88 6.90 -11.82 -20.66
CA ASN A 88 6.07 -11.05 -21.59
C ASN A 88 4.58 -11.15 -21.20
N ARG A 89 4.14 -12.34 -20.78
CA ARG A 89 2.76 -12.54 -20.32
C ARG A 89 2.43 -11.69 -19.09
N ILE A 90 3.33 -11.62 -18.12
CA ILE A 90 3.19 -10.73 -16.96
C ILE A 90 3.11 -9.27 -17.40
N PHE A 91 3.92 -8.86 -18.38
CA PHE A 91 3.87 -7.50 -18.91
C PHE A 91 2.51 -7.18 -19.56
N ASP A 92 2.00 -8.08 -20.38
CA ASP A 92 0.68 -7.93 -21.00
C ASP A 92 -0.42 -7.81 -19.93
N LEU A 93 -0.39 -8.67 -18.90
CA LEU A 93 -1.37 -8.64 -17.82
C LEU A 93 -1.31 -7.35 -16.99
N LYS A 94 -0.11 -6.77 -16.81
CA LYS A 94 0.04 -5.43 -16.21
C LYS A 94 -0.56 -4.34 -17.09
N SER A 95 -0.31 -4.37 -18.40
CA SER A 95 -0.90 -3.38 -19.32
C SER A 95 -2.42 -3.45 -19.41
N GLN A 96 -2.99 -4.62 -19.08
CA GLN A 96 -4.43 -4.84 -18.97
C GLN A 96 -4.99 -4.54 -17.58
N GLU A 97 -4.16 -4.03 -16.65
CA GLU A 97 -4.52 -3.77 -15.25
C GLU A 97 -5.04 -5.00 -14.48
N LYS A 98 -4.83 -6.22 -15.01
CA LYS A 98 -5.19 -7.48 -14.37
C LYS A 98 -4.21 -7.89 -13.27
N LEU A 99 -3.00 -7.35 -13.33
CA LEU A 99 -2.02 -7.45 -12.25
C LEU A 99 -1.88 -6.10 -11.58
N GLY A 100 -2.21 -6.04 -10.29
CA GLY A 100 -1.87 -4.89 -9.47
C GLY A 100 -0.36 -4.70 -9.36
N PHE A 101 0.06 -3.55 -8.83
CA PHE A 101 1.40 -3.44 -8.27
C PHE A 101 1.57 -4.59 -7.26
N CYS A 102 2.68 -5.31 -7.33
CA CYS A 102 2.94 -6.40 -6.39
C CYS A 102 3.20 -5.82 -5.00
N ASN A 103 2.15 -5.39 -4.32
CA ASN A 103 2.16 -5.04 -2.90
C ASN A 103 2.07 -6.34 -2.10
N TYR A 104 2.96 -7.28 -2.41
CA TYR A 104 3.08 -8.48 -1.60
C TYR A 104 3.37 -8.03 -0.17
N LYS A 105 2.43 -8.31 0.71
CA LYS A 105 2.51 -8.02 2.12
C LYS A 105 2.91 -9.31 2.81
N TYR A 106 4.05 -9.30 3.47
CA TYR A 106 4.45 -10.39 4.33
C TYR A 106 3.38 -10.60 5.40
N SER A 107 2.96 -11.85 5.57
CA SER A 107 2.11 -12.28 6.66
C SER A 107 2.88 -12.33 7.97
N GLU A 108 2.17 -12.32 9.09
CA GLU A 108 2.78 -12.44 10.42
C GLU A 108 3.60 -13.73 10.55
N ASN A 109 3.10 -14.85 10.01
CA ASN A 109 3.82 -16.13 9.99
C ASN A 109 5.12 -16.07 9.19
N GLU A 110 5.13 -15.37 8.05
CA GLU A 110 6.35 -15.20 7.25
C GLU A 110 7.34 -14.28 7.96
N ASP A 111 6.87 -13.24 8.63
CA ASP A 111 7.73 -12.37 9.45
C ASP A 111 8.32 -13.13 10.65
N GLU A 112 7.51 -13.94 11.36
CA GLU A 112 7.96 -14.81 12.44
C GLU A 112 9.00 -15.81 11.95
N TYR A 113 8.78 -16.42 10.79
CA TYR A 113 9.72 -17.33 10.15
C TYR A 113 11.04 -16.64 9.83
N LEU A 114 10.98 -15.47 9.16
CA LEU A 114 12.16 -14.66 8.86
C LEU A 114 12.92 -14.30 10.14
N PHE A 115 12.21 -13.91 11.19
CA PHE A 115 12.80 -13.54 12.47
C PHE A 115 13.52 -14.72 13.13
N LYS A 116 12.88 -15.89 13.13
CA LYS A 116 13.40 -17.11 13.75
C LYS A 116 14.66 -17.63 13.07
N PHE A 117 14.75 -17.48 11.74
CA PHE A 117 15.81 -18.09 10.94
C PHE A 117 16.82 -17.10 10.35
N LYS A 118 16.70 -15.78 10.59
CA LYS A 118 17.61 -14.74 10.03
C LYS A 118 19.09 -14.97 10.34
N ASP A 119 19.40 -15.59 11.49
CA ASP A 119 20.77 -15.86 11.93
C ASP A 119 21.23 -17.31 11.64
N VAL A 120 20.32 -18.16 11.16
CA VAL A 120 20.57 -19.59 10.92
C VAL A 120 20.68 -19.90 9.43
N LEU A 121 19.82 -19.30 8.62
CA LEU A 121 19.74 -19.52 7.18
C LEU A 121 20.30 -18.32 6.41
N THR A 122 20.91 -18.59 5.28
CA THR A 122 21.33 -17.54 4.35
C THR A 122 20.11 -16.87 3.69
N HIS A 123 20.26 -15.63 3.22
CA HIS A 123 19.18 -14.95 2.47
C HIS A 123 18.71 -15.74 1.24
N LYS A 124 19.59 -16.58 0.67
CA LYS A 124 19.26 -17.45 -0.46
C LYS A 124 18.33 -18.58 -0.03
N GLU A 125 18.65 -19.28 1.06
CA GLU A 125 17.80 -20.34 1.61
C GLU A 125 16.46 -19.79 2.07
N LEU A 126 16.44 -18.65 2.77
CA LEU A 126 15.18 -17.97 3.14
C LEU A 126 14.33 -17.59 1.92
N ALA A 127 14.98 -17.13 0.84
CA ALA A 127 14.29 -16.80 -0.40
C ALA A 127 13.72 -18.05 -1.09
N GLU A 128 14.43 -19.16 -1.06
CA GLU A 128 13.96 -20.45 -1.60
C GLU A 128 12.79 -21.01 -0.79
N GLU A 129 12.86 -21.01 0.53
CA GLU A 129 11.81 -21.48 1.45
C GLU A 129 10.53 -20.63 1.36
N LEU A 130 10.67 -19.31 1.29
CA LEU A 130 9.55 -18.38 1.11
C LEU A 130 9.20 -18.13 -0.37
N ASN A 131 9.87 -18.84 -1.27
CA ASN A 131 9.66 -18.79 -2.72
C ASN A 131 9.76 -17.39 -3.36
N CYS A 132 10.44 -16.45 -2.70
CA CYS A 132 10.54 -15.07 -3.14
C CYS A 132 11.96 -14.72 -3.63
N THR A 133 12.20 -13.46 -3.98
CA THR A 133 13.54 -13.04 -4.42
C THR A 133 14.41 -12.69 -3.21
N ILE A 134 15.72 -12.92 -3.31
CA ILE A 134 16.71 -12.53 -2.30
C ILE A 134 16.58 -11.03 -1.95
N ALA A 135 16.34 -10.18 -2.95
CA ALA A 135 16.14 -8.75 -2.73
C ALA A 135 14.94 -8.45 -1.82
N LYS A 136 13.82 -9.19 -1.95
CA LYS A 136 12.65 -9.02 -1.06
C LYS A 136 12.98 -9.41 0.37
N ILE A 137 13.69 -10.52 0.58
CA ILE A 137 14.18 -10.95 1.90
C ILE A 137 15.02 -9.85 2.55
N VAL A 138 16.03 -9.34 1.83
CA VAL A 138 16.94 -8.30 2.34
C VAL A 138 16.17 -7.04 2.74
N VAL A 139 15.28 -6.56 1.86
CA VAL A 139 14.45 -5.38 2.15
C VAL A 139 13.54 -5.62 3.35
N ARG A 140 12.94 -6.81 3.47
CA ARG A 140 12.03 -7.11 4.57
C ARG A 140 12.76 -7.24 5.90
N LEU A 141 13.92 -7.90 5.94
CA LEU A 141 14.73 -8.00 7.15
C LEU A 141 15.19 -6.62 7.64
N ASP A 142 15.56 -5.70 6.72
CA ASP A 142 15.87 -4.31 7.09
C ASP A 142 14.65 -3.56 7.68
N GLN A 143 13.45 -3.79 7.13
CA GLN A 143 12.22 -3.24 7.68
C GLN A 143 11.91 -3.81 9.08
N LEU A 144 12.03 -5.12 9.27
CA LEU A 144 11.82 -5.78 10.56
C LEU A 144 12.83 -5.28 11.60
N LYS A 145 14.10 -5.11 11.22
CA LYS A 145 15.12 -4.52 12.09
C LYS A 145 14.78 -3.09 12.52
N LYS A 146 14.30 -2.25 11.59
CA LYS A 146 13.83 -0.90 11.92
C LYS A 146 12.65 -0.93 12.89
N GLN A 147 11.73 -1.89 12.73
CA GLN A 147 10.62 -2.09 13.66
C GLN A 147 11.12 -2.54 15.05
N GLU A 148 12.10 -3.45 15.12
CA GLU A 148 12.76 -3.83 16.37
C GLU A 148 13.44 -2.63 17.05
N ASP A 149 14.15 -1.80 16.28
CA ASP A 149 14.83 -0.60 16.80
C ASP A 149 13.83 0.44 17.34
N ILE A 150 12.68 0.59 16.68
CA ILE A 150 11.61 1.45 17.18
C ILE A 150 11.04 0.87 18.48
N ASN A 151 10.76 -0.45 18.49
CA ASN A 151 10.20 -1.13 19.66
C ASN A 151 11.18 -1.18 20.85
N SER A 152 12.48 -1.30 20.61
CA SER A 152 13.51 -1.30 21.65
C SER A 152 13.73 0.09 22.24
N LYS A 153 13.68 1.15 21.42
CA LYS A 153 13.65 2.55 21.91
C LYS A 153 12.40 2.87 22.71
N HIS A 154 11.29 2.16 22.45
CA HIS A 154 10.05 2.27 23.21
C HIS A 154 9.96 1.29 24.39
N LYS A 155 10.93 0.37 24.57
CA LYS A 155 11.26 -0.17 25.89
C LYS A 155 11.96 0.92 26.69
N ILE A 156 11.19 1.96 27.03
CA ILE A 156 11.48 2.80 28.17
C ILE A 156 11.66 1.81 29.33
N ASP A 157 12.81 1.82 30.00
CA ASP A 157 12.96 1.14 31.29
C ASP A 157 11.66 1.33 32.07
N PRO A 158 11.06 0.31 32.70
CA PRO A 158 10.00 0.58 33.66
C PRO A 158 10.61 1.57 34.65
N MET A 159 10.27 2.84 34.47
CA MET A 159 10.69 3.95 35.31
C MET A 159 10.51 3.44 36.74
N PRO A 160 11.56 3.42 37.58
CA PRO A 160 11.56 2.66 38.82
C PRO A 160 10.26 2.92 39.57
N ARG A 161 9.36 1.93 39.53
CA ARG A 161 8.09 2.00 40.26
C ARG A 161 8.38 1.58 41.69
N GLU A 162 9.14 2.39 42.40
CA GLU A 162 8.58 2.94 43.62
C GLU A 162 7.58 4.03 43.20
N MET A 163 6.48 3.59 42.57
CA MET A 163 5.25 4.32 42.69
C MET A 163 4.86 4.15 44.15
N LYS A 164 5.18 5.16 44.96
CA LYS A 164 4.19 5.60 45.95
C LYS A 164 2.87 5.56 45.20
N LEU A 165 1.92 4.76 45.69
CA LEU A 165 0.53 4.88 45.28
C LEU A 165 0.15 6.34 45.51
N VAL A 166 0.33 7.16 44.48
CA VAL A 166 -0.42 8.41 44.34
C VAL A 166 -1.79 7.88 44.01
N THR A 167 -2.57 7.68 45.07
CA THR A 167 -4.03 7.64 45.00
C THR A 167 -4.49 8.72 44.03
N PRO A 168 -5.56 8.48 43.25
CA PRO A 168 -6.02 9.42 42.23
C PRO A 168 -6.41 10.75 42.88
N LYS A 169 -5.43 11.63 43.02
CA LYS A 169 -5.51 12.99 43.54
C LYS A 169 -5.19 14.03 42.46
N ASP A 170 -4.69 13.59 41.30
CA ASP A 170 -4.32 14.45 40.18
C ASP A 170 -5.08 14.12 38.87
N ALA A 171 -6.13 13.29 38.96
CA ALA A 171 -7.14 13.33 37.89
C ALA A 171 -7.85 14.67 38.04
N LEU A 172 -7.61 15.57 37.07
CA LEU A 172 -8.22 16.90 37.06
C LEU A 172 -9.71 16.74 37.35
N THR A 173 -10.17 17.31 38.46
CA THR A 173 -11.58 17.24 38.83
C THR A 173 -12.42 17.89 37.73
N VAL A 174 -13.71 17.59 37.67
CA VAL A 174 -14.65 18.24 36.71
C VAL A 174 -14.56 19.79 36.83
N GLU A 175 -14.13 20.30 37.98
CA GLU A 175 -13.90 21.72 38.26
C GLU A 175 -12.57 22.26 37.67
N GLU A 176 -11.52 21.44 37.58
CA GLU A 176 -10.28 21.83 36.92
C GLU A 176 -10.37 21.70 35.39
N ILE A 177 -11.25 20.84 34.88
CA ILE A 177 -11.64 20.82 33.45
C ILE A 177 -12.39 22.11 33.09
N LYS A 178 -13.26 22.63 33.98
CA LYS A 178 -13.89 23.96 33.83
C LYS A 178 -12.89 25.13 33.88
N LYS A 179 -11.64 24.90 34.31
CA LYS A 179 -10.57 25.91 34.29
C LYS A 179 -9.92 26.05 32.91
N TYR A 180 -9.94 24.99 32.09
CA TYR A 180 -9.51 25.04 30.68
C TYR A 180 -10.56 25.70 29.78
N SER A 181 -11.85 25.66 30.17
CA SER A 181 -12.94 26.36 29.48
C SER A 181 -13.03 27.85 29.81
N GLY A 182 -11.98 28.47 30.40
CA GLY A 182 -11.89 29.93 30.60
C GLY A 182 -11.92 30.75 29.30
N LEU A 183 -12.20 30.09 28.17
CA LEU A 183 -12.54 30.69 26.91
C LEU A 183 -13.89 31.41 27.03
N ILE A 184 -13.89 32.69 26.74
CA ILE A 184 -15.11 33.51 26.79
C ILE A 184 -15.70 33.51 25.39
N ALA A 185 -16.96 33.08 25.26
CA ALA A 185 -17.66 33.05 23.98
C ALA A 185 -17.58 34.43 23.29
N GLY A 186 -17.19 34.44 22.02
CA GLY A 186 -17.00 35.66 21.23
C GLY A 186 -15.60 36.29 21.29
N LYS A 187 -14.74 35.92 22.26
CA LYS A 187 -13.33 36.34 22.27
C LYS A 187 -12.51 35.61 21.21
N GLN A 188 -11.46 36.28 20.73
CA GLN A 188 -10.59 35.77 19.68
C GLN A 188 -9.39 35.03 20.27
N TYR A 189 -9.11 33.85 19.74
CA TYR A 189 -8.03 32.98 20.16
C TYR A 189 -7.22 32.51 18.95
N GLU A 190 -5.95 32.19 19.21
CA GLU A 190 -5.02 31.60 18.27
C GLU A 190 -4.59 30.23 18.79
N VAL A 191 -4.77 29.21 17.94
CA VAL A 191 -4.40 27.82 18.20
C VAL A 191 -3.07 27.53 17.50
N PHE A 192 -2.17 26.85 18.21
CA PHE A 192 -0.84 26.52 17.75
C PHE A 192 -0.60 25.02 17.80
N VAL A 193 0.21 24.53 16.85
CA VAL A 193 0.72 23.15 16.80
C VAL A 193 2.25 23.18 16.93
N PRO A 194 2.86 22.40 17.84
CA PRO A 194 4.31 22.26 17.88
C PRO A 194 4.79 21.48 16.66
N ARG A 195 5.84 21.97 15.98
CA ARG A 195 6.51 21.16 14.95
C ARG A 195 7.28 20.03 15.62
N SER A 196 7.16 18.81 15.08
CA SER A 196 7.90 17.64 15.56
C SER A 196 9.39 17.97 15.72
N GLY A 197 9.89 17.88 16.95
CA GLY A 197 11.30 18.07 17.27
C GLY A 197 11.78 19.52 17.45
N ASN A 198 10.90 20.53 17.47
CA ASN A 198 11.28 21.91 17.76
C ASN A 198 10.31 22.61 18.73
N GLU A 199 10.83 23.50 19.57
CA GLU A 199 10.01 24.35 20.47
C GLU A 199 9.21 25.43 19.74
N LYS A 200 9.46 25.62 18.43
CA LYS A 200 8.75 26.60 17.60
C LYS A 200 7.29 26.15 17.40
N LEU A 201 6.38 27.05 17.74
CA LEU A 201 4.93 26.89 17.59
C LEU A 201 4.50 27.56 16.29
N ASP A 202 3.84 26.80 15.41
CA ASP A 202 3.18 27.36 14.24
C ASP A 202 1.73 27.66 14.58
N SER A 203 1.28 28.86 14.22
CA SER A 203 -0.14 29.21 14.25
C SER A 203 -0.87 28.38 13.20
N CYS A 204 -1.84 27.57 13.62
CA CYS A 204 -2.66 26.78 12.71
C CYS A 204 -4.04 27.39 12.49
N PHE A 205 -4.55 28.15 13.46
CA PHE A 205 -5.90 28.69 13.39
C PHE A 205 -6.08 29.93 14.26
N VAL A 206 -6.77 30.95 13.73
CA VAL A 206 -7.18 32.14 14.48
C VAL A 206 -8.67 32.34 14.31
N GLY A 207 -9.42 32.35 15.42
CA GLY A 207 -10.87 32.53 15.37
C GLY A 207 -11.50 32.87 16.71
N LYS A 208 -12.78 33.23 16.67
CA LYS A 208 -13.58 33.48 17.85
C LYS A 208 -14.08 32.18 18.45
N PHE A 209 -13.95 32.02 19.75
CA PHE A 209 -14.54 30.86 20.44
C PHE A 209 -16.06 30.94 20.37
N ILE A 210 -16.70 29.86 19.91
CA ILE A 210 -18.16 29.78 19.77
C ILE A 210 -18.75 28.97 20.92
N GLU A 211 -18.37 27.70 21.01
CA GLU A 211 -18.94 26.76 21.97
C GLU A 211 -17.98 25.61 22.24
N GLU A 212 -18.23 24.94 23.36
CA GLU A 212 -17.52 23.75 23.79
C GLU A 212 -18.51 22.61 23.93
N THR A 213 -18.21 21.49 23.27
CA THR A 213 -18.94 20.21 23.41
C THR A 213 -18.19 19.32 24.39
N ASP A 214 -18.69 18.11 24.68
CA ASP A 214 -18.01 17.18 25.59
C ASP A 214 -16.55 16.91 25.19
N ASN A 215 -16.30 16.77 23.88
CA ASN A 215 -15.00 16.33 23.34
C ASN A 215 -14.24 17.39 22.55
N HIS A 216 -14.90 18.46 22.08
CA HIS A 216 -14.32 19.44 21.17
C HIS A 216 -14.56 20.88 21.60
N ILE A 217 -13.63 21.76 21.20
CA ILE A 217 -13.73 23.22 21.29
C ILE A 217 -13.88 23.77 19.88
N ILE A 218 -14.90 24.59 19.64
CA ILE A 218 -15.24 25.09 18.30
C ILE A 218 -14.93 26.58 18.18
N PHE A 219 -14.21 26.95 17.12
CA PHE A 219 -13.89 28.33 16.79
C PHE A 219 -14.45 28.72 15.42
N GLN A 220 -14.70 30.02 15.22
CA GLN A 220 -15.16 30.57 13.95
C GLN A 220 -14.30 31.75 13.50
N THR A 221 -13.85 31.75 12.25
CA THR A 221 -13.09 32.84 11.66
C THR A 221 -14.00 34.04 11.33
N LYS A 222 -13.40 35.18 10.97
CA LYS A 222 -14.15 36.36 10.49
C LYS A 222 -14.96 36.08 9.21
N SER A 223 -14.52 35.12 8.38
CA SER A 223 -15.24 34.72 7.16
C SER A 223 -16.40 33.74 7.42
N GLY A 224 -16.61 33.32 8.67
CA GLY A 224 -17.66 32.40 9.06
C GLY A 224 -17.27 30.92 9.02
N TYR A 225 -16.05 30.58 8.59
CA TYR A 225 -15.53 29.21 8.62
C TYR A 225 -15.37 28.72 10.07
N ARG A 226 -15.81 27.50 10.35
CA ARG A 226 -15.75 26.88 11.68
C ARG A 226 -14.77 25.72 11.70
N GLU A 227 -13.99 25.63 12.77
CA GLU A 227 -13.04 24.55 13.00
C GLU A 227 -13.21 23.98 14.41
N SER A 228 -13.04 22.66 14.55
CA SER A 228 -13.22 21.94 15.80
C SER A 228 -11.92 21.28 16.26
N PHE A 229 -11.53 21.50 17.51
CA PHE A 229 -10.31 20.95 18.09
C PHE A 229 -10.62 20.01 19.26
N SER A 230 -10.03 18.80 19.23
CA SER A 230 -10.20 17.80 20.29
C SER A 230 -9.58 18.26 21.61
N LYS A 231 -10.34 18.16 22.72
CA LYS A 231 -9.83 18.43 24.07
C LYS A 231 -8.70 17.51 24.46
N VAL A 232 -8.68 16.28 23.93
CA VAL A 232 -7.59 15.32 24.19
C VAL A 232 -6.27 15.89 23.71
N ASN A 233 -6.24 16.53 22.53
CA ASN A 233 -5.03 17.09 21.94
C ASN A 233 -4.48 18.27 22.76
N PHE A 234 -5.36 19.08 23.37
CA PHE A 234 -4.93 20.09 24.35
C PHE A 234 -4.36 19.44 25.63
N LYS A 235 -4.96 18.35 26.12
CA LYS A 235 -4.50 17.62 27.31
C LYS A 235 -3.10 17.02 27.13
N ILE A 236 -2.84 16.42 25.97
CA ILE A 236 -1.52 15.86 25.62
C ILE A 236 -0.54 16.92 25.09
N LYS A 237 -0.92 18.20 25.11
CA LYS A 237 -0.11 19.36 24.69
C LYS A 237 0.29 19.34 23.20
N GLU A 238 -0.45 18.62 22.37
CA GLU A 238 -0.36 18.73 20.90
C GLU A 238 -0.92 20.06 20.39
N TYR A 239 -1.90 20.64 21.10
CA TYR A 239 -2.37 21.98 20.82
C TYR A 239 -2.11 22.92 21.98
N LYS A 240 -1.74 24.17 21.64
CA LYS A 240 -1.69 25.29 22.58
C LYS A 240 -2.64 26.37 22.10
N ILE A 241 -3.19 27.14 23.03
CA ILE A 241 -4.11 28.23 22.72
C ILE A 241 -3.66 29.50 23.43
N LYS A 242 -3.80 30.64 22.76
CA LYS A 242 -3.51 31.98 23.30
C LYS A 242 -4.65 32.93 22.97
N GLU A 243 -5.07 33.74 23.94
CA GLU A 243 -6.01 34.84 23.69
C GLU A 243 -5.32 35.91 22.85
N VAL A 244 -5.98 36.38 21.78
CA VAL A 244 -5.50 37.48 20.96
C VAL A 244 -6.18 38.74 21.48
N SER A 245 -5.43 39.58 22.19
CA SER A 245 -5.90 40.91 22.57
C SER A 245 -6.19 41.71 21.30
N GLN A 246 -7.43 42.20 21.18
CA GLN A 246 -7.83 43.11 20.11
C GLN A 246 -7.31 44.52 20.36
#